data_AF-A0A927XZ91-F1
#
_entry.id   AF-A0A927XZ91-F1
#
_cell.length_a   1.000
_cell.length_b   1.000
_cell.length_c   1.000
_cell.angle_alpha   90.00
_cell.angle_beta   90.00
_cell.angle_gamma   90.00
#
_symmetry.space_group_name_H-M   'P 1'
#
loop_
_entity.id
_entity.type
_entity.pdbx_description
1 polymer ?
#
loop_
_entity_poly.entity_id
_entity_poly.type
_entity_poly.pdbx_seq_one_letter_code
_entity_poly.pdbx_strand_id
1 'polypeptide(L)'
;MKTRSIAFCALGVAFLSVLAQICIPMPWGVPFTLQTFAVAFVGFVLEIKYSLLTVAVYVTLGACGAPVFSAFGAGLVRIASPTGGFI
;
A
#
# COMPACT_ATOMS: atom_id res chain seq x y z
N MET A 1 4.65 -3.29 -22.11
CA MET A 1 4.53 -2.05 -21.30
C MET A 1 5.59 -1.07 -21.76
N LYS A 2 5.26 0.23 -21.89
CA LYS A 2 6.27 1.27 -22.14
C LYS A 2 6.99 1.60 -20.82
N THR A 3 8.29 1.90 -20.86
CA THR A 3 9.13 2.19 -19.68
C THR A 3 8.51 3.23 -18.74
N ARG A 4 7.84 4.24 -19.30
CA ARG A 4 7.13 5.28 -18.54
C ARG A 4 6.02 4.73 -17.63
N SER A 5 5.27 3.72 -18.07
CA SER A 5 4.21 3.12 -17.26
C SER A 5 4.76 2.34 -16.07
N ILE A 6 5.91 1.67 -16.26
CA ILE A 6 6.61 0.94 -15.20
C ILE A 6 7.11 1.93 -14.14
N ALA A 7 7.70 3.06 -14.58
CA ALA A 7 8.16 4.11 -13.69
C ALA A 7 7.02 4.69 -12.83
N PHE A 8 5.86 4.97 -13.43
CA PHE A 8 4.69 5.46 -12.66
C PHE A 8 4.15 4.42 -11.68
N CYS A 9 4.15 3.14 -12.05
CA CYS A 9 3.74 2.06 -11.16
C CYS A 9 4.69 1.94 -9.95
N ALA A 10 6.00 1.95 -10.19
CA ALA A 10 7.01 1.94 -9.13
C ALA A 10 6.90 3.17 -8.20
N LEU A 11 6.67 4.37 -8.77
CA LEU A 11 6.42 5.58 -7.98
C LEU A 11 5.14 5.48 -7.15
N GLY A 12 4.07 4.89 -7.70
CA GLY A 12 2.83 4.63 -6.97
C GLY A 12 3.03 3.69 -5.78
N VAL A 13 3.82 2.63 -5.94
CA VAL A 13 4.18 1.71 -4.84
C VAL A 13 5.01 2.42 -3.77
N ALA A 14 6.00 3.22 -4.18
CA ALA A 14 6.83 3.99 -3.25
C ALA A 14 5.98 5.02 -2.48
N PHE A 15 5.08 5.71 -3.17
CA PHE A 15 4.14 6.67 -2.58
C PHE A 15 3.22 5.99 -1.56
N LEU A 16 2.61 4.85 -1.91
CA LEU A 16 1.81 4.03 -1.00
C LEU A 16 2.59 3.63 0.24
N SER A 17 3.83 3.15 0.06
CA SER A 17 4.67 2.67 1.16
C SER A 17 5.03 3.80 2.13
N VAL A 18 5.32 5.00 1.63
CA VAL A 18 5.64 6.17 2.47
C VAL A 18 4.40 6.66 3.23
N LEU A 19 3.26 6.78 2.56
CA LEU A 19 2.02 7.24 3.20
C LEU A 19 1.46 6.21 4.19
N ALA A 20 1.68 4.92 3.95
CA ALA A 20 1.29 3.86 4.88
C ALA A 20 2.01 3.95 6.24
N GLN A 21 3.23 4.51 6.27
CA GLN A 21 3.97 4.73 7.52
C GLN A 21 3.37 5.83 8.38
N ILE A 22 2.62 6.78 7.79
CA ILE A 22 1.97 7.83 8.55
C ILE A 22 0.71 7.23 9.19
N CYS A 23 0.88 6.72 10.40
CA CYS A 23 -0.18 6.11 11.18
C CYS A 23 -0.29 6.71 12.58
N ILE A 24 -1.52 6.95 13.00
CA ILE A 24 -1.84 7.39 14.35
C ILE A 24 -2.44 6.18 15.08
N PRO A 25 -1.77 5.65 16.13
CA PRO A 25 -2.28 4.52 16.89
C PRO A 25 -3.54 4.97 17.65
N MET A 26 -4.69 4.38 17.29
CA MET A 26 -5.95 4.64 17.99
C MET A 26 -6.20 3.58 19.08
N PRO A 27 -6.92 3.93 20.16
CA PRO A 27 -7.22 3.01 21.27
C PRO A 27 -8.02 1.76 20.87
N TRP A 28 -8.71 1.81 19.73
CA TRP A 28 -9.61 0.77 19.22
C TRP A 28 -8.91 -0.33 18.40
N GLY A 29 -7.58 -0.45 18.49
CA GLY A 29 -6.81 -1.56 17.92
C GLY A 29 -6.53 -1.47 16.40
N VAL A 30 -7.26 -0.63 15.67
CA VAL A 30 -6.99 -0.33 14.25
C VAL A 30 -6.32 1.04 14.13
N PRO A 31 -5.06 1.11 13.66
CA PRO A 31 -4.37 2.39 13.46
C PRO A 31 -5.05 3.17 12.33
N PHE A 32 -5.23 4.47 12.52
CA PHE A 32 -5.65 5.35 11.44
C PHE A 32 -4.43 5.65 10.56
N THR A 33 -4.49 5.31 9.27
CA THR A 33 -3.35 5.42 8.36
C THR A 33 -3.70 6.27 7.14
N LEU A 34 -2.71 6.94 6.56
CA LEU A 34 -2.85 7.61 5.26
C LEU A 34 -2.79 6.65 4.07
N GLN A 35 -2.70 5.34 4.31
CA GLN A 35 -2.65 4.32 3.25
C GLN A 35 -3.91 4.36 2.38
N THR A 36 -5.10 4.43 2.99
CA THR A 36 -6.38 4.43 2.25
C THR A 36 -6.51 5.63 1.32
N PHE A 37 -6.03 6.80 1.77
CA PHE A 37 -5.92 8.00 0.94
C PHE A 37 -4.94 7.78 -0.22
N ALA A 38 -3.78 7.18 0.04
CA ALA A 38 -2.79 6.88 -1.00
C ALA A 38 -3.35 5.94 -2.07
N VAL A 39 -4.08 4.89 -1.68
CA VAL A 39 -4.75 3.96 -2.62
C VAL A 39 -5.76 4.73 -3.49
N ALA A 40 -6.61 5.56 -2.88
CA ALA A 40 -7.59 6.35 -3.61
C ALA A 40 -6.92 7.33 -4.59
N PHE A 41 -5.82 7.97 -4.18
CA PHE A 41 -5.05 8.88 -5.03
C PHE A 41 -4.39 8.16 -6.22
N VAL A 42 -3.79 6.99 -5.99
CA VAL A 42 -3.23 6.15 -7.06
C VAL A 42 -4.33 5.68 -8.03
N GLY A 43 -5.53 5.37 -7.52
CA GLY A 43 -6.73 5.09 -8.33
C GLY A 43 -7.23 6.27 -9.17
N PHE A 44 -7.05 7.50 -8.68
CA PHE A 44 -7.44 8.72 -9.38
C PHE A 44 -6.42 9.13 -10.45
N VAL A 45 -5.12 8.97 -10.19
CA VAL A 45 -4.04 9.44 -11.07
C VAL A 45 -3.69 8.45 -12.17
N LEU A 46 -3.75 7.14 -11.89
CA LEU A 46 -3.39 6.09 -12.86
C LEU A 46 -4.66 5.46 -13.46
N GLU A 47 -4.56 5.01 -14.71
CA GLU A 47 -5.61 4.17 -15.29
C GLU A 47 -5.81 2.89 -14.46
N ILE A 48 -7.03 2.36 -14.46
CA ILE A 48 -7.45 1.23 -13.62
C ILE A 48 -6.54 0.00 -13.75
N LYS A 49 -6.01 -0.25 -14.95
CA LYS A 49 -5.09 -1.36 -15.23
C LYS A 49 -3.77 -1.22 -14.47
N TYR A 50 -3.19 -0.02 -14.42
CA TYR A 50 -1.93 0.24 -13.73
C TYR A 50 -2.13 0.45 -12.23
N SER A 51 -3.27 0.99 -11.83
CA SER A 51 -3.60 1.14 -10.40
C SER A 51 -3.74 -0.23 -9.73
N LEU A 52 -4.48 -1.16 -10.33
CA LEU A 52 -4.57 -2.55 -9.86
C LEU A 52 -3.20 -3.22 -9.77
N LEU A 53 -2.34 -2.99 -10.77
CA LEU A 53 -1.00 -3.58 -10.81
C LEU A 53 -0.10 -2.99 -9.73
N THR A 54 -0.22 -1.68 -9.46
CA THR A 54 0.49 -0.99 -8.37
C THR A 54 0.10 -1.56 -7.01
N VAL A 55 -1.20 -1.74 -6.75
CA VAL A 55 -1.71 -2.31 -5.49
C VAL A 55 -1.27 -3.78 -5.36
N ALA A 56 -1.37 -4.57 -6.42
CA ALA A 56 -0.92 -5.96 -6.41
C ALA A 56 0.59 -6.08 -6.10
N VAL A 57 1.42 -5.21 -6.68
CA VAL A 57 2.86 -5.15 -6.39
C VAL A 57 3.12 -4.72 -4.95
N TYR A 58 2.38 -3.75 -4.42
CA TYR A 58 2.47 -3.32 -3.02
C TYR A 58 2.14 -4.47 -2.05
N VAL A 59 1.04 -5.18 -2.28
CA VAL A 59 0.61 -6.33 -1.45
C VAL A 59 1.62 -7.47 -1.51
N THR A 60 2.12 -7.82 -2.71
CA THR A 60 3.11 -8.89 -2.86
C THR A 60 4.47 -8.52 -2.24
N LEU A 61 4.92 -7.27 -2.34
CA LEU A 61 6.11 -6.78 -1.63
C LEU A 61 5.96 -6.91 -0.11
N GLY A 62 4.83 -6.48 0.44
CA GLY A 62 4.56 -6.61 1.87
C GLY A 62 4.41 -8.06 2.32
N ALA A 63 3.80 -8.91 1.50
CA ALA A 63 3.69 -10.35 1.74
C ALA A 63 5.07 -11.04 1.75
N CYS A 64 5.99 -10.64 0.85
CA CYS A 64 7.38 -11.13 0.82
C CYS A 64 8.23 -10.68 2.02
N GLY A 65 7.70 -9.83 2.90
CA GLY A 65 8.38 -9.41 4.13
C GLY A 65 9.03 -8.03 4.06
N ALA A 66 8.81 -7.25 2.99
CA ALA A 66 9.20 -5.85 3.00
C ALA A 66 8.33 -5.07 4.01
N PRO A 67 8.91 -4.18 4.85
CA PRO A 67 8.18 -3.40 5.83
C PRO A 67 7.46 -2.21 5.18
N VAL A 68 6.60 -2.50 4.19
CA VAL A 68 5.83 -1.51 3.43
C VAL A 68 4.48 -1.22 4.07
N PHE A 69 3.97 -2.12 4.93
CA PHE A 69 2.71 -1.89 5.63
C PHE A 69 2.89 -0.94 6.81
N SER A 70 1.77 -0.43 7.29
CA SER A 70 1.73 0.57 8.36
C SER A 70 2.48 0.15 9.63
N ALA A 71 3.11 1.13 10.28
CA ALA A 71 3.98 0.96 11.45
C ALA A 71 5.11 -0.07 11.20
N PHE A 72 5.79 0.00 10.05
CA PHE A 72 6.80 -0.96 9.60
C PHE A 72 6.33 -2.42 9.61
N GLY A 73 5.03 -2.64 9.37
CA GLY A 73 4.47 -3.99 9.28
C GLY A 73 4.96 -4.73 8.04
N ALA A 74 5.20 -6.03 8.19
CA ALA A 74 5.62 -6.92 7.11
C ALA A 74 4.99 -8.31 7.24
N GLY A 75 4.91 -9.04 6.13
CA GLY A 75 4.56 -10.45 6.05
C GLY A 75 3.07 -10.77 5.99
N LEU A 76 2.76 -12.03 5.64
CA LEU A 76 1.38 -12.54 5.58
C LEU A 76 0.60 -12.37 6.88
N VAL A 77 1.29 -12.32 8.03
CA VAL A 77 0.68 -12.13 9.35
C VAL A 77 -0.08 -10.80 9.42
N ARG A 78 0.36 -9.75 8.73
CA ARG A 78 -0.37 -8.48 8.64
C ARG A 78 -1.61 -8.58 7.75
N ILE A 79 -1.60 -9.42 6.73
CA ILE A 79 -2.76 -9.66 5.85
C ILE A 79 -3.82 -10.51 6.58
N ALA A 80 -3.40 -11.45 7.43
CA ALA A 80 -4.31 -12.24 8.26
C ALA A 80 -4.77 -11.53 9.55
N SER A 81 -4.33 -10.29 9.78
CA SER A 81 -4.69 -9.49 10.96
C SER A 81 -6.01 -8.73 10.77
N PRO A 82 -6.61 -8.14 11.82
CA PRO A 82 -7.80 -7.31 11.71
C PRO A 82 -7.63 -6.12 10.74
N THR A 83 -6.39 -5.66 10.56
CA THR A 83 -6.02 -4.61 9.60
C THR A 83 -5.91 -5.10 8.16
N GLY A 84 -5.90 -6.42 7.93
CA GLY A 84 -5.69 -7.03 6.63
C GLY A 84 -6.74 -6.66 5.58
N GLY A 85 -8.00 -6.46 5.99
CA GLY A 85 -9.07 -6.05 5.08
C GLY A 85 -8.95 -4.63 4.52
N PHE A 86 -8.03 -3.81 5.06
CA PHE A 86 -7.74 -2.46 4.57
C PHE A 86 -6.53 -2.39 3.63
N ILE A 87 -5.83 -3.52 3.45
CA ILE A 87 -4.65 -3.66 2.60
C ILE A 87 -5.10 -4.14 1.22
#